data_AF-A0A1S1U4S2-F1
#
_entry.id   AF-A0A1S1U4S2-F1
#
_cell.length_a   1.000
_cell.length_b   1.000
_cell.length_c   1.000
_cell.angle_alpha   90.00
_cell.angle_beta   90.00
_cell.angle_gamma   90.00
#
_symmetry.space_group_name_H-M   'P 1'
#
loop_
_entity.id
_entity.type
_entity.pdbx_description
1 polymer ?
#
loop_
_entity_poly.entity_id
_entity_poly.type
_entity_poly.pdbx_seq_one_letter_code
_entity_poly.pdbx_strand_id
1 'polypeptide(L)'
;MAIVHHVAQVAATLAAIVQTRLALAAVEMEEESLRFLSYLALAMLALLCLFVGLVLIVFLVIVLFWDTHRIAAIAITAAVFIAAALTTLLGVRASFRSKPKLLSFTLSELNKDLDELQLLARRESERP
;
A
#
# COMPACT_ATOMS: atom_id res chain seq x y z
N MET A 1 -40.64 0.03 -29.72
CA MET A 1 -40.60 -0.93 -28.59
C MET A 1 -39.44 -1.92 -28.69
N ALA A 2 -39.10 -2.45 -29.88
CA ALA A 2 -38.01 -3.43 -30.05
C ALA A 2 -36.60 -2.96 -29.64
N ILE A 3 -36.24 -1.69 -29.90
CA ILE A 3 -34.87 -1.17 -29.65
C ILE A 3 -34.53 -1.12 -28.15
N VAL A 4 -35.52 -0.85 -27.29
CA VAL A 4 -35.32 -0.75 -25.84
C VAL A 4 -35.00 -2.11 -25.22
N HIS A 5 -35.56 -3.20 -25.76
CA HIS A 5 -35.22 -4.56 -25.32
C HIS A 5 -33.79 -4.96 -25.70
N HIS A 6 -33.33 -4.62 -26.91
CA HIS A 6 -31.96 -4.92 -27.31
C HIS A 6 -30.93 -4.15 -26.47
N VAL A 7 -31.20 -2.89 -26.14
CA VAL A 7 -30.33 -2.08 -25.27
C VAL A 7 -30.28 -2.64 -23.85
N ALA A 8 -31.42 -3.01 -23.26
CA ALA A 8 -31.47 -3.62 -21.94
C ALA A 8 -30.71 -4.95 -21.88
N GLN A 9 -30.79 -5.75 -22.95
CA GLN A 9 -30.11 -7.04 -23.03
C GLN A 9 -28.59 -6.88 -23.19
N VAL A 10 -28.14 -5.89 -23.96
CA VAL A 10 -26.72 -5.53 -24.06
C VAL A 10 -26.19 -5.00 -22.72
N ALA A 11 -26.95 -4.15 -22.02
CA ALA A 11 -26.58 -3.64 -20.70
C ALA A 11 -26.49 -4.75 -19.65
N ALA A 12 -27.42 -5.70 -19.64
CA ALA A 12 -27.38 -6.86 -18.75
C ALA A 12 -26.17 -7.77 -19.04
N THR A 13 -25.81 -7.92 -20.32
CA THR A 13 -24.65 -8.73 -20.73
C THR A 13 -23.35 -8.04 -20.33
N LEU A 14 -23.24 -6.72 -20.51
CA LEU A 14 -22.11 -5.92 -20.04
C LEU A 14 -21.96 -5.96 -18.52
N ALA A 15 -23.05 -5.85 -17.78
CA ALA A 15 -23.05 -5.96 -16.33
C ALA A 15 -22.57 -7.36 -15.86
N ALA A 16 -22.99 -8.43 -16.53
CA ALA A 16 -22.54 -9.79 -16.24
C ALA A 16 -21.04 -10.00 -16.54
N ILE A 17 -20.53 -9.39 -17.61
CA ILE A 17 -19.10 -9.42 -17.98
C ILE A 17 -18.26 -8.65 -16.94
N VAL A 18 -18.74 -7.48 -16.51
CA VAL A 18 -18.07 -6.67 -15.47
C VAL A 18 -18.08 -7.40 -14.13
N GLN A 19 -19.20 -8.04 -13.76
CA GLN A 19 -19.33 -8.81 -12.53
C GLN A 19 -18.36 -10.01 -12.48
N THR A 20 -18.20 -10.73 -13.59
CA THR A 20 -17.24 -11.84 -13.68
C THR A 20 -15.79 -11.37 -13.67
N ARG A 21 -15.47 -10.25 -14.33
CA ARG A 21 -14.13 -9.63 -14.28
C ARG A 21 -13.79 -9.11 -12.88
N LEU A 22 -14.75 -8.50 -12.18
CA LEU A 22 -14.59 -8.03 -10.80
C LEU A 22 -14.43 -9.21 -9.83
N ALA A 23 -15.18 -10.30 -10.02
CA ALA A 23 -14.99 -11.51 -9.24
C ALA A 23 -13.61 -12.14 -9.46
N LEU A 24 -13.11 -12.15 -10.71
CA LEU A 24 -11.77 -12.61 -11.02
C LEU A 24 -10.70 -11.68 -10.44
N ALA A 25 -10.86 -10.36 -10.57
CA ALA A 25 -9.94 -9.38 -10.02
C ALA A 25 -9.91 -9.42 -8.48
N ALA A 26 -11.06 -9.67 -7.83
CA ALA A 26 -11.12 -9.86 -6.39
C ALA A 26 -10.36 -11.12 -5.94
N VAL A 27 -10.49 -12.21 -6.68
CA VAL A 27 -9.76 -13.48 -6.43
C VAL A 27 -8.26 -13.32 -6.71
N GLU A 28 -7.86 -12.68 -7.82
CA GLU A 28 -6.45 -12.39 -8.13
C GLU A 28 -5.82 -11.47 -7.08
N MET A 29 -6.57 -10.47 -6.58
CA MET A 29 -6.13 -9.64 -5.44
C MET A 29 -5.94 -10.46 -4.17
N GLU A 30 -6.78 -11.47 -3.93
CA GLU A 30 -6.67 -12.35 -2.77
C GLU A 30 -5.43 -13.27 -2.87
N GLU A 31 -5.17 -13.81 -4.06
CA GLU A 31 -4.01 -14.64 -4.37
C GLU A 31 -2.69 -13.87 -4.30
N GLU A 32 -2.67 -12.61 -4.78
CA GLU A 32 -1.50 -11.74 -4.71
C GLU A 32 -1.28 -11.18 -3.29
N SER A 33 -2.34 -11.02 -2.50
CA SER A 33 -2.25 -10.56 -1.10
C SER A 33 -1.45 -11.53 -0.23
N LEU A 34 -1.60 -12.85 -0.43
CA LEU A 34 -0.89 -13.88 0.33
C LEU A 34 0.61 -13.84 0.04
N ARG A 35 1.01 -13.60 -1.22
CA ARG A 35 2.41 -13.38 -1.57
C ARG A 35 2.93 -12.09 -0.99
N PHE A 36 2.17 -11.01 -1.06
CA PHE A 36 2.54 -9.73 -0.44
C PHE A 36 2.73 -9.87 1.08
N LEU A 37 1.85 -10.61 1.76
CA LEU A 37 1.94 -10.90 3.19
C LEU A 37 3.16 -11.75 3.52
N SER A 38 3.47 -12.74 2.69
CA SER A 38 4.67 -13.59 2.82
C SER A 38 5.95 -12.76 2.64
N TYR A 39 6.02 -11.91 1.61
CA TYR A 39 7.14 -10.98 1.43
C TYR A 39 7.25 -9.98 2.58
N LEU A 40 6.13 -9.48 3.10
CA LEU A 40 6.11 -8.58 4.26
C LEU A 40 6.61 -9.28 5.52
N ALA A 41 6.21 -10.54 5.75
CA ALA A 41 6.68 -11.35 6.86
C ALA A 41 8.20 -11.62 6.76
N LEU A 42 8.69 -11.98 5.56
CA LEU A 42 10.13 -12.12 5.29
C LEU A 42 10.88 -10.81 5.50
N ALA A 43 10.33 -9.67 5.05
CA ALA A 43 10.92 -8.36 5.25
C ALA A 43 10.97 -7.97 6.74
N MET A 44 9.91 -8.24 7.51
CA MET A 44 9.90 -8.05 8.97
C MET A 44 10.93 -8.95 9.65
N LEU A 45 11.03 -10.22 9.27
CA LEU A 45 12.03 -11.15 9.81
C LEU A 45 13.46 -10.67 9.50
N ALA A 46 13.72 -10.24 8.27
CA ALA A 46 15.00 -9.68 7.87
C ALA A 46 15.33 -8.41 8.66
N LEU A 47 14.36 -7.51 8.84
CA LEU A 47 14.52 -6.28 9.62
C LEU A 47 14.80 -6.58 11.10
N LEU A 48 14.12 -7.57 11.68
CA LEU A 48 14.35 -8.04 13.04
C LEU A 48 15.76 -8.62 13.18
N CYS A 49 16.18 -9.48 12.26
CA CYS A 49 17.51 -10.07 12.25
C CYS A 49 18.61 -8.98 12.16
N LEU A 50 18.40 -7.99 11.28
CA LEU A 50 19.29 -6.84 11.14
C LEU A 50 19.35 -6.02 12.43
N PHE A 51 18.21 -5.75 13.07
CA PHE A 51 18.17 -5.05 14.35
C PHE A 51 18.93 -5.79 15.45
N VAL A 52 18.73 -7.10 15.58
CA VAL A 52 19.46 -7.93 16.55
C VAL A 52 20.96 -7.90 16.26
N GLY A 53 21.37 -8.09 15.00
CA GLY A 53 22.78 -8.01 14.60
C GLY A 53 23.40 -6.65 14.90
N LEU A 54 22.67 -5.56 14.68
CA LEU A 54 23.11 -4.21 14.99
C LEU A 54 23.32 -4.03 16.50
N VAL A 55 22.40 -4.50 17.35
CA VAL A 55 22.55 -4.48 18.82
C VAL A 55 23.78 -5.28 19.26
N LEU A 56 24.03 -6.44 18.67
CA LEU A 56 25.21 -7.25 18.96
C LEU A 56 26.51 -6.53 18.57
N ILE A 57 26.54 -5.83 17.44
CA ILE A 57 27.69 -5.00 17.03
C ILE A 57 27.91 -3.86 18.02
N VAL A 58 26.85 -3.17 18.46
CA VAL A 58 26.95 -2.15 19.52
C VAL A 58 27.57 -2.72 20.78
N PHE A 59 27.06 -3.86 21.25
CA PHE A 59 27.60 -4.54 22.42
C PHE A 59 29.06 -4.94 22.23
N LEU A 60 29.42 -5.47 21.06
CA LEU A 60 30.80 -5.83 20.72
C LEU A 60 31.72 -4.60 20.81
N VAL A 61 31.32 -3.47 20.24
CA VAL A 61 32.08 -2.21 20.30
C VAL A 61 32.22 -1.73 21.74
N ILE A 62 31.13 -1.76 22.52
CA ILE A 62 31.15 -1.36 23.93
C ILE A 62 32.12 -2.24 24.71
N VAL A 63 32.03 -3.56 24.58
CA VAL A 63 32.88 -4.53 25.29
C VAL A 63 34.35 -4.38 24.87
N LEU A 64 34.63 -4.22 23.57
CA LEU A 64 36.00 -4.10 23.06
C LEU A 64 36.71 -2.85 23.58
N PHE A 65 35.99 -1.73 23.69
CA PHE A 65 36.54 -0.45 24.12
C PHE A 65 36.26 -0.11 25.59
N TRP A 66 35.66 -1.03 26.34
CA TRP A 66 35.24 -0.82 27.72
C TRP A 66 36.41 -0.56 28.68
N ASP A 67 37.58 -1.12 28.43
CA ASP A 67 38.67 -1.00 29.41
C ASP A 67 39.37 0.36 29.34
N THR A 68 39.57 0.90 28.13
CA THR A 68 40.41 2.09 27.92
C THR A 68 39.61 3.37 27.62
N HIS A 69 38.45 3.28 26.94
CA HIS A 69 37.73 4.47 26.43
C HIS A 69 36.20 4.31 26.46
N ARG A 70 35.62 3.94 27.61
CA ARG A 70 34.17 3.72 27.83
C ARG A 70 33.28 4.80 27.21
N ILE A 71 33.62 6.07 27.45
CA ILE A 71 32.82 7.21 27.01
C ILE A 71 32.86 7.37 25.47
N ALA A 72 34.04 7.15 24.85
CA ALA A 72 34.19 7.26 23.40
C ALA A 72 33.42 6.16 22.67
N ALA A 73 33.42 4.93 23.21
CA ALA A 73 32.67 3.81 22.65
C ALA A 73 31.16 4.09 22.60
N ILE A 74 30.61 4.63 23.70
CA ILE A 74 29.20 5.02 23.78
C ILE A 74 28.91 6.18 22.83
N ALA A 75 29.77 7.21 22.81
CA ALA A 75 29.58 8.39 21.96
C ALA A 75 29.62 8.06 20.46
N ILE A 76 30.56 7.23 20.01
CA ILE A 76 30.66 6.80 18.60
C ILE A 76 29.42 6.00 18.22
N THR A 77 29.03 5.04 19.06
CA THR A 77 27.88 4.18 18.77
C THR A 77 26.57 4.98 18.73
N ALA A 78 26.39 5.93 19.65
CA ALA A 78 25.27 6.85 19.65
C ALA A 78 25.26 7.74 18.39
N ALA A 79 26.41 8.29 17.99
CA ALA A 79 26.52 9.13 16.80
C ALA A 79 26.14 8.37 15.52
N VAL A 80 26.58 7.11 15.38
CA VAL A 80 26.22 6.25 14.24
C VAL A 80 24.70 6.00 14.20
N PHE A 81 24.08 5.70 15.33
CA PHE A 81 22.63 5.49 15.40
C PHE A 81 21.84 6.77 15.07
N ILE A 82 22.28 7.92 15.56
CA ILE A 82 21.66 9.21 15.25
C ILE A 82 21.77 9.50 13.75
N ALA A 83 22.93 9.27 13.14
CA ALA A 83 23.13 9.45 11.70
C ALA A 83 22.20 8.54 10.89
N ALA A 84 22.11 7.25 11.25
CA ALA A 84 21.21 6.29 10.61
C ALA A 84 19.72 6.68 10.76
N ALA A 85 19.34 7.20 11.93
CA ALA A 85 17.98 7.69 12.16
C ALA A 85 17.67 8.90 11.27
N LEU A 86 18.60 9.86 11.16
CA LEU A 86 18.43 11.04 10.30
C LEU A 86 18.30 10.65 8.82
N THR A 87 19.17 9.78 8.31
CA THR A 87 19.11 9.37 6.89
C THR A 87 17.81 8.63 6.57
N THR A 88 17.35 7.75 7.46
CA THR A 88 16.08 7.04 7.31
C THR A 88 14.90 8.02 7.34
N LEU A 89 14.90 8.97 8.27
CA LEU A 89 13.85 9.98 8.38
C LEU A 89 13.77 10.85 7.12
N LEU A 90 14.91 11.27 6.58
CA LEU A 90 14.99 12.05 5.34
C LEU A 90 14.52 11.23 4.13
N GLY A 91 14.92 9.96 4.04
CA GLY A 91 14.48 9.05 2.97
C GLY A 91 12.98 8.77 2.99
N VAL A 92 12.41 8.52 4.17
CA VAL A 92 10.94 8.37 4.34
C VAL A 92 10.24 9.66 3.95
N ARG A 93 10.71 10.83 4.41
CA ARG A 93 10.11 12.13 4.06
C ARG A 93 10.14 12.38 2.55
N ALA A 94 11.24 12.03 1.88
CA ALA A 94 11.37 12.13 0.43
C ALA A 94 10.36 11.22 -0.28
N SER A 95 10.26 9.96 0.16
CA SER A 95 9.36 8.96 -0.42
C SER A 95 7.88 9.31 -0.28
N PHE A 96 7.47 9.89 0.87
CA PHE A 96 6.11 10.40 1.07
C PHE A 96 5.78 11.59 0.16
N ARG A 97 6.78 12.41 -0.19
CA ARG A 97 6.61 13.56 -1.08
C ARG A 97 6.44 13.14 -2.56
N SER A 98 6.74 11.87 -2.88
CA SER A 98 6.69 11.30 -4.22
C SER A 98 5.56 10.26 -4.43
N LYS A 99 4.62 10.08 -3.49
CA LYS A 99 3.56 9.07 -3.67
C LYS A 99 2.57 9.47 -4.80
N PRO A 100 2.36 8.61 -5.81
CA PRO A 100 1.35 8.81 -6.85
C PRO A 100 -0.05 8.51 -6.32
N LYS A 101 -1.00 9.35 -6.72
CA LYS A 101 -2.41 9.34 -6.34
C LYS A 101 -3.20 8.18 -6.99
N LEU A 102 -2.83 6.94 -6.74
CA LEU A 102 -3.45 5.76 -7.38
C LEU A 102 -4.95 5.64 -7.08
N LEU A 103 -5.38 6.00 -5.87
CA LEU A 103 -6.79 5.87 -5.45
C LEU A 103 -7.66 7.08 -5.79
N SER A 104 -7.08 8.25 -6.06
CA SER A 104 -7.89 9.42 -6.40
C SER A 104 -8.45 9.35 -7.81
N PHE A 105 -7.77 8.64 -8.71
CA PHE A 105 -8.23 8.45 -10.08
C PHE A 105 -9.43 7.49 -10.10
N THR A 106 -9.28 6.31 -9.47
CA THR A 106 -10.37 5.33 -9.32
C THR A 106 -11.58 5.89 -8.55
N LEU A 107 -11.36 6.64 -7.47
CA LEU A 107 -12.49 7.28 -6.75
C LEU A 107 -13.18 8.36 -7.57
N SER A 108 -12.45 9.09 -8.41
CA SER A 108 -13.04 10.09 -9.30
C SER A 108 -13.86 9.45 -10.43
N GLU A 109 -13.47 8.27 -10.90
CA GLU A 109 -14.24 7.51 -11.89
C GLU A 109 -15.48 6.88 -11.27
N LEU A 110 -15.38 6.31 -10.06
CA LEU A 110 -16.54 5.74 -9.36
C LEU A 110 -17.62 6.79 -9.03
N ASN A 111 -17.22 8.02 -8.73
CA ASN A 111 -18.16 9.11 -8.47
C ASN A 111 -18.92 9.54 -9.73
N LYS A 112 -18.29 9.48 -10.90
CA LYS A 112 -18.95 9.80 -12.18
C LYS A 112 -20.00 8.76 -12.54
N ASP A 113 -19.70 7.48 -12.31
CA ASP A 113 -20.64 6.39 -12.57
C ASP A 113 -21.86 6.48 -11.63
N LEU A 114 -21.68 6.90 -10.38
CA LEU A 114 -22.77 7.12 -9.43
C LEU A 114 -23.68 8.30 -9.83
N ASP A 115 -23.10 9.41 -10.28
CA ASP A 115 -23.86 10.57 -10.75
C ASP A 115 -24.72 10.21 -11.98
N GLU A 116 -24.17 9.42 -12.90
CA GLU A 116 -24.89 9.00 -14.12
C GLU A 116 -26.05 8.05 -13.80
N LEU A 117 -25.87 7.13 -12.85
CA LEU A 117 -26.94 6.25 -12.36
C LEU A 117 -28.04 7.02 -11.63
N GLN A 118 -27.70 8.04 -10.83
CA GLN A 118 -28.68 8.90 -10.16
C GLN A 118 -29.51 9.72 -11.16
N LEU A 119 -28.90 10.20 -12.23
CA LEU A 119 -29.60 10.93 -13.31
C LEU A 119 -30.59 10.02 -14.06
N LEU A 120 -30.24 8.74 -14.26
CA LEU A 120 -31.11 7.75 -14.90
C LEU A 120 -32.30 7.36 -14.01
N ALA A 121 -32.06 7.11 -12.72
CA ALA A 121 -33.12 6.82 -11.75
C ALA A 121 -34.14 7.98 -11.64
N ARG A 122 -33.65 9.23 -11.75
CA ARG A 122 -34.49 10.42 -11.74
C ARG A 122 -35.34 10.55 -13.01
N ARG A 123 -34.82 10.17 -14.18
CA ARG A 123 -35.58 10.17 -15.45
C ARG A 123 -36.67 9.10 -15.49
N GLU A 124 -36.45 7.95 -14.86
CA GLU A 124 -37.47 6.90 -14.76
C GLU A 124 -38.64 7.31 -13.84
N SER A 125 -38.35 8.06 -12.77
CA SER A 125 -39.36 8.63 -11.86
C SER A 125 -40.25 9.71 -12.49
N GLU A 126 -39.84 10.33 -13.60
CA GLU A 126 -40.56 11.44 -14.26
C GLU A 126 -41.43 10.99 -15.45
N ARG A 127 -41.46 9.70 -15.78
CA ARG A 127 -42.39 9.15 -16.78
C ARG A 127 -43.63 8.55 -16.09
N PRO A 128 -44.78 9.26 -16.07
CA PRO A 128 -46.05 8.72 -15.60
C PRO A 128 -46.64 7.68 -16.57
#